data_AF-A0A024JZJ9-F1
#
_entry.id   AF-A0A024JZJ9-F1
#
_cell.length_a   1.000
_cell.length_b   1.000
_cell.length_c   1.000
_cell.angle_alpha   90.00
_cell.angle_beta   90.00
_cell.angle_gamma   90.00
#
_symmetry.space_group_name_H-M   'P 1'
#
loop_
_entity.id
_entity.type
_entity.pdbx_description
1 polymer ?
#
loop_
_entity_poly.entity_id
_entity_poly.type
_entity_poly.pdbx_seq_one_letter_code
_entity_poly.pdbx_strand_id
1 'polypeptide(L)'
;MDTAPADVTRVRQVAELSPAEQQNAVNSESATAQIRLAQPTGRFWTKELVLALAGMLATLITAVVASYFNYQTSVAAAESIHRHSASESARNERKSTYTELLAKMQIMVALEQEVDISRYNRAADPLTQPAFLEEIGKWEAASLQLSNAAAAVDLVGSAPMRLRTLALREANNALSSAYAALNTEYLRDPTNREKIAAAIRDFDSRRTAMIRARVDLIDAARADLGTMGNQP
;
A
#
# COMPACT_ATOMS: atom_id res chain seq x y z
N MET A 1 20.45 -3.86 27.03
CA MET A 1 19.96 -4.93 26.13
C MET A 1 19.16 -4.25 25.03
N ASP A 2 19.76 -3.51 24.11
CA ASP A 2 20.84 -3.83 23.15
C ASP A 2 20.40 -4.69 21.97
N THR A 3 20.44 -4.02 20.81
CA THR A 3 20.79 -4.46 19.46
C THR A 3 19.79 -5.22 18.59
N ALA A 4 19.80 -4.74 17.34
CA ALA A 4 18.98 -5.03 16.17
C ALA A 4 19.38 -6.37 15.48
N PRO A 5 18.70 -6.78 14.39
CA PRO A 5 18.64 -8.16 13.93
C PRO A 5 19.86 -8.60 13.11
N ALA A 6 20.28 -9.86 13.29
CA ALA A 6 21.35 -10.48 12.53
C ALA A 6 20.83 -11.14 11.25
N ASP A 7 21.19 -10.50 10.12
CA ASP A 7 21.90 -11.06 8.96
C ASP A 7 21.77 -12.59 8.69
N VAL A 8 21.17 -12.95 7.56
CA VAL A 8 21.13 -14.32 7.04
C VAL A 8 21.79 -14.35 5.66
N THR A 9 23.10 -14.60 5.64
CA THR A 9 23.79 -15.13 4.46
C THR A 9 24.85 -16.17 4.85
N ARG A 10 24.70 -17.40 4.30
CA ARG A 10 25.67 -18.47 3.95
C ARG A 10 25.16 -19.86 4.35
N VAL A 11 24.95 -20.80 3.43
CA VAL A 11 25.86 -21.57 2.53
C VAL A 11 26.51 -22.77 3.22
N ARG A 12 26.10 -23.96 2.72
CA ARG A 12 26.77 -25.26 2.55
C ARG A 12 26.84 -26.31 3.68
N GLN A 13 26.73 -27.56 3.19
CA GLN A 13 27.20 -28.87 3.68
C GLN A 13 26.22 -29.75 4.46
N VAL A 14 25.62 -30.72 3.78
CA VAL A 14 25.56 -32.18 4.09
C VAL A 14 25.02 -32.87 2.81
N ALA A 15 25.31 -34.10 2.40
CA ALA A 15 26.01 -35.22 3.00
C ALA A 15 26.56 -36.13 1.88
N GLU A 16 27.78 -36.61 2.08
CA GLU A 16 28.35 -37.77 1.41
C GLU A 16 28.03 -38.99 2.28
N LEU A 17 27.36 -40.01 1.72
CA LEU A 17 27.19 -41.33 2.32
C LEU A 17 27.07 -42.35 1.17
N SER A 18 28.16 -43.06 0.89
CA SER A 18 28.11 -44.43 0.36
C SER A 18 27.83 -45.39 1.52
N PRO A 19 27.17 -46.56 1.34
CA PRO A 19 27.85 -47.79 0.86
C PRO A 19 26.86 -48.73 0.07
N ALA A 20 27.10 -49.94 -0.43
CA ALA A 20 28.14 -50.96 -0.31
C ALA A 20 28.08 -51.93 -1.52
N GLU A 21 29.26 -52.44 -1.90
CA GLU A 21 29.60 -53.82 -2.31
C GLU A 21 28.75 -54.65 -3.30
N GLN A 22 29.42 -55.11 -4.36
CA GLN A 22 29.52 -56.55 -4.61
C GLN A 22 30.86 -56.92 -5.28
N GLN A 23 31.57 -57.81 -4.59
CA GLN A 23 32.80 -58.46 -5.04
C GLN A 23 32.50 -59.48 -6.16
N ASN A 24 33.44 -59.66 -7.09
CA ASN A 24 33.88 -60.99 -7.50
C ASN A 24 35.27 -60.91 -8.14
N ALA A 25 36.25 -61.46 -7.42
CA ALA A 25 37.56 -61.79 -7.95
C ALA A 25 37.52 -63.20 -8.54
N VAL A 26 37.89 -63.34 -9.82
CA VAL A 26 38.34 -64.61 -10.40
C VAL A 26 39.62 -64.30 -11.17
N ASN A 27 40.74 -64.86 -10.69
CA ASN A 27 42.03 -64.88 -11.38
C ASN A 27 41.92 -65.74 -12.64
N SER A 28 42.55 -65.33 -13.74
CA SER A 28 43.59 -66.07 -14.49
C SER A 28 43.76 -65.48 -15.90
N GLU A 29 45.02 -65.17 -16.22
CA GLU A 29 45.64 -64.93 -17.53
C GLU A 29 44.73 -64.75 -18.76
N SER A 30 44.80 -63.56 -19.35
CA SER A 30 44.50 -63.36 -20.78
C SER A 30 45.37 -62.21 -21.29
N ALA A 31 46.11 -62.50 -22.36
CA ALA A 31 47.04 -61.66 -23.08
C ALA A 31 46.86 -60.14 -22.92
N THR A 32 47.95 -59.45 -22.64
CA THR A 32 48.10 -58.02 -22.92
C THR A 32 47.90 -57.79 -24.42
N ALA A 33 46.64 -57.61 -24.84
CA ALA A 33 46.35 -56.97 -26.09
C ALA A 33 46.91 -55.55 -25.96
N GLN A 34 48.06 -55.30 -26.59
CA GLN A 34 48.55 -53.94 -26.80
C GLN A 34 47.39 -53.15 -27.38
N ILE A 35 46.90 -52.16 -26.64
CA ILE A 35 45.98 -51.16 -27.17
C ILE A 35 46.80 -50.40 -28.21
N ARG A 36 46.74 -50.88 -29.46
CA ARG A 36 47.17 -50.08 -30.60
C ARG A 36 46.17 -48.93 -30.65
N LEU A 37 46.58 -47.78 -30.11
CA LEU A 37 45.98 -46.50 -30.45
C LEU A 37 45.92 -46.48 -31.98
N ALA A 38 44.70 -46.50 -32.53
CA ALA A 38 44.49 -46.42 -33.96
C ALA A 38 45.28 -45.19 -34.44
N GLN A 39 46.26 -45.41 -35.32
CA GLN A 39 46.97 -44.31 -35.97
C GLN A 39 45.91 -43.41 -36.62
N PRO A 40 45.96 -42.09 -36.41
CA PRO A 40 45.02 -41.19 -37.04
C PRO A 40 45.33 -41.16 -38.54
N THR A 41 44.70 -42.05 -39.31
CA THR A 41 44.71 -41.95 -40.76
C THR A 41 43.88 -40.72 -41.14
N GLY A 42 44.41 -39.84 -41.98
CA GLY A 42 43.89 -38.50 -42.29
C GLY A 42 42.51 -38.42 -42.98
N ARG A 43 41.63 -39.40 -42.79
CA ARG A 43 40.25 -39.45 -43.30
C ARG A 43 39.21 -39.43 -42.17
N PHE A 44 39.44 -38.63 -41.13
CA PHE A 44 38.46 -38.43 -40.05
C PHE A 44 37.23 -37.60 -40.46
N TRP A 45 37.23 -36.98 -41.64
CA TRP A 45 36.13 -36.18 -42.15
C TRP A 45 35.29 -36.97 -43.17
N THR A 46 34.54 -37.96 -42.71
CA THR A 46 33.49 -38.57 -43.55
C THR A 46 32.26 -37.65 -43.56
N LYS A 47 31.53 -37.61 -44.68
CA LYS A 47 30.30 -36.80 -44.79
C LYS A 47 29.30 -37.10 -43.66
N GLU A 48 29.27 -38.35 -43.20
CA GLU A 48 28.47 -38.81 -42.06
C GLU A 48 28.89 -38.19 -40.73
N LEU A 49 30.20 -38.05 -40.46
CA LEU A 49 30.69 -37.40 -39.24
C LEU A 49 30.36 -35.89 -39.26
N VAL A 50 30.52 -35.24 -40.41
CA VAL A 50 30.16 -33.82 -40.58
C VAL A 50 28.65 -33.61 -40.40
N LEU A 51 27.82 -34.52 -40.92
CA LEU A 51 26.37 -34.48 -40.75
C LEU A 51 25.96 -34.70 -39.29
N ALA A 52 26.60 -35.64 -38.59
CA ALA A 52 26.37 -35.89 -37.17
C ALA A 52 26.79 -34.69 -36.30
N LEU A 53 27.95 -34.08 -36.58
CA LEU A 53 28.41 -32.85 -35.92
C LEU A 53 27.47 -31.66 -36.18
N ALA A 54 27.01 -31.49 -37.42
CA ALA A 54 26.03 -30.45 -37.76
C ALA A 54 24.69 -30.69 -37.06
N GLY A 55 24.24 -31.95 -36.95
CA GLY A 55 23.05 -32.33 -36.18
C GLY A 55 23.20 -32.03 -34.69
N MET A 56 24.33 -32.39 -34.07
CA MET A 56 24.63 -32.07 -32.66
C MET A 56 24.75 -30.57 -32.42
N LEU A 57 25.31 -29.81 -33.37
CA LEU A 57 25.37 -28.35 -33.27
C LEU A 57 23.97 -27.73 -33.38
N ALA A 58 23.13 -28.21 -34.30
CA ALA A 58 21.77 -27.74 -34.46
C ALA A 58 20.90 -28.03 -33.23
N THR A 59 21.04 -29.21 -32.60
CA THR A 59 20.34 -29.52 -31.35
C THR A 59 20.87 -28.67 -30.19
N LEU A 60 22.18 -28.41 -30.11
CA LEU A 60 22.75 -27.51 -29.11
C LEU A 60 22.23 -26.07 -29.27
N ILE A 61 22.20 -25.54 -30.49
CA ILE A 61 21.65 -24.21 -30.79
C ILE A 61 20.17 -24.17 -30.40
N THR A 62 19.39 -25.19 -30.74
CA THR A 62 17.96 -25.27 -30.39
C THR A 62 17.78 -25.32 -28.87
N ALA A 63 18.61 -26.08 -28.15
CA ALA A 63 18.57 -26.16 -26.69
C ALA A 63 18.94 -24.83 -26.01
N VAL A 64 19.95 -24.13 -26.53
CA VAL A 64 20.36 -22.80 -26.04
C VAL A 64 19.27 -21.77 -26.29
N VAL A 65 18.65 -21.76 -27.48
CA VAL A 65 17.54 -20.85 -27.81
C VAL A 65 16.32 -21.13 -26.92
N ALA A 66 15.97 -22.41 -26.71
CA ALA A 66 14.87 -22.78 -25.81
C ALA A 66 15.16 -22.38 -24.35
N SER A 67 16.40 -22.57 -23.88
CA SER A 67 16.83 -22.14 -22.55
C SER A 67 16.77 -20.62 -22.39
N TYR A 68 17.22 -19.87 -23.41
CA TYR A 68 17.15 -18.42 -23.43
C TYR A 68 15.69 -17.90 -23.43
N PHE A 69 14.81 -18.53 -24.20
CA PHE A 69 13.39 -18.19 -24.22
C PHE A 69 12.71 -18.47 -22.87
N ASN A 70 13.03 -19.61 -22.23
CA ASN A 70 12.56 -19.93 -20.88
C ASN A 70 13.05 -18.92 -19.83
N TYR A 71 14.30 -18.45 -19.96
CA TYR A 71 14.84 -17.41 -19.10
C TYR A 71 14.08 -16.08 -19.28
N GLN A 72 13.89 -15.61 -20.52
CA GLN A 72 13.16 -14.37 -20.80
C GLN A 72 11.71 -14.41 -20.28
N THR A 73 11.01 -15.53 -20.51
CA THR A 73 9.64 -15.72 -20.01
C THR A 73 9.59 -15.75 -18.49
N SER A 74 10.56 -16.40 -17.83
CA SER A 74 10.68 -16.38 -16.37
C SER A 74 10.92 -14.97 -15.81
N VAL A 75 11.78 -14.16 -16.46
CA VAL A 75 12.02 -12.77 -16.04
C VAL A 75 10.76 -11.92 -16.24
N ALA A 76 10.09 -12.03 -17.39
CA ALA A 76 8.86 -11.30 -17.65
C ALA A 76 7.74 -11.66 -16.66
N ALA A 77 7.61 -12.94 -16.30
CA ALA A 77 6.66 -13.41 -15.29
C ALA A 77 7.02 -12.89 -13.89
N ALA A 78 8.30 -12.88 -13.52
CA ALA A 78 8.74 -12.33 -12.24
C ALA A 78 8.46 -10.82 -12.15
N GLU A 79 8.69 -10.06 -13.23
CA GLU A 79 8.34 -8.64 -13.30
C GLU A 79 6.82 -8.42 -13.21
N SER A 80 6.00 -9.23 -13.87
CA SER A 80 4.55 -9.08 -13.81
C SER A 80 4.01 -9.36 -12.42
N ILE A 81 4.51 -10.43 -11.76
CA ILE A 81 4.16 -10.77 -10.38
C ILE A 81 4.56 -9.65 -9.43
N HIS A 82 5.76 -9.08 -9.60
CA HIS A 82 6.22 -7.97 -8.76
C HIS A 82 5.34 -6.73 -8.93
N ARG A 83 4.99 -6.36 -10.17
CA ARG A 83 4.07 -5.24 -10.46
C ARG A 83 2.69 -5.48 -9.86
N HIS A 84 2.16 -6.70 -9.98
CA HIS A 84 0.86 -7.06 -9.43
C HIS A 84 0.88 -6.95 -7.89
N SER A 85 1.90 -7.52 -7.23
CA SER A 85 2.08 -7.42 -5.78
C SER A 85 2.23 -5.98 -5.29
N ALA A 86 2.99 -5.14 -5.99
CA ALA A 86 3.11 -3.72 -5.67
C ALA A 86 1.77 -2.98 -5.84
N SER A 87 0.99 -3.33 -6.86
CA SER A 87 -0.34 -2.76 -7.08
C SER A 87 -1.35 -3.15 -6.00
N GLU A 88 -1.31 -4.41 -5.55
CA GLU A 88 -2.15 -4.92 -4.46
C GLU A 88 -1.79 -4.26 -3.12
N SER A 89 -0.48 -4.12 -2.83
CA SER A 89 0.01 -3.43 -1.63
C SER A 89 -0.47 -1.98 -1.60
N ALA A 90 -0.31 -1.22 -2.69
CA ALA A 90 -0.76 0.17 -2.79
C ALA A 90 -2.30 0.30 -2.72
N ARG A 91 -3.04 -0.73 -3.16
CA ARG A 91 -4.51 -0.79 -3.03
C ARG A 91 -4.92 -1.01 -1.58
N ASN A 92 -4.27 -1.93 -0.89
CA ASN A 92 -4.55 -2.23 0.51
C ASN A 92 -4.22 -1.03 1.41
N GLU A 93 -3.11 -0.35 1.14
CA GLU A 93 -2.73 0.88 1.84
C GLU A 93 -3.80 1.96 1.67
N ARG A 94 -4.19 2.27 0.42
CA ARG A 94 -5.29 3.22 0.14
C ARG A 94 -6.59 2.86 0.83
N LYS A 95 -7.00 1.59 0.75
CA LYS A 95 -8.21 1.11 1.41
C LYS A 95 -8.15 1.34 2.92
N SER A 96 -7.00 1.06 3.55
CA SER A 96 -6.81 1.29 4.98
C SER A 96 -6.90 2.78 5.32
N THR A 97 -6.19 3.64 4.57
CA THR A 97 -6.20 5.09 4.78
C THR A 97 -7.60 5.68 4.61
N TYR A 98 -8.34 5.26 3.58
CA TYR A 98 -9.71 5.74 3.36
C TYR A 98 -10.65 5.28 4.47
N THR A 99 -10.47 4.06 4.97
CA THR A 99 -11.25 3.53 6.10
C THR A 99 -11.02 4.36 7.36
N GLU A 100 -9.76 4.69 7.65
CA GLU A 100 -9.41 5.55 8.79
C GLU A 100 -10.02 6.95 8.65
N LEU A 101 -9.89 7.56 7.46
CA LEU A 101 -10.49 8.86 7.16
C LEU A 101 -12.02 8.84 7.37
N LEU A 102 -12.70 7.81 6.87
CA LEU A 102 -14.14 7.63 7.06
C LEU A 102 -14.51 7.53 8.54
N ALA A 103 -13.74 6.79 9.33
CA ALA A 103 -13.96 6.68 10.78
C ALA A 103 -13.78 8.04 11.49
N LYS A 104 -12.75 8.82 11.14
CA LYS A 104 -12.56 10.17 11.70
C LYS A 104 -13.68 11.13 11.29
N MET A 105 -14.17 11.05 10.05
CA MET A 105 -15.33 11.82 9.61
C MET A 105 -16.60 11.47 10.39
N GLN A 106 -16.83 10.18 10.69
CA GLN A 106 -17.99 9.76 11.50
C GLN A 106 -17.94 10.33 12.93
N ILE A 107 -16.77 10.33 13.56
CA ILE A 107 -16.58 10.98 14.87
C ILE A 107 -16.93 12.47 14.80
N MET A 108 -16.46 13.15 13.75
CA MET A 108 -16.78 14.57 13.54
C MET A 108 -18.29 14.81 13.34
N VAL A 109 -18.98 13.94 12.60
CA VAL A 109 -20.44 14.01 12.44
C VAL A 109 -21.16 13.85 13.78
N ALA A 110 -20.74 12.87 14.60
CA ALA A 110 -21.34 12.65 15.91
C ALA A 110 -21.18 13.90 16.80
N LEU A 111 -19.98 14.48 16.85
CA LEU A 111 -19.74 15.71 17.59
C LEU A 111 -20.59 16.88 17.07
N GLU A 112 -20.67 17.09 15.76
CA GLU A 112 -21.53 18.14 15.17
C GLU A 112 -23.02 17.97 15.49
N GLN A 113 -23.50 16.73 15.66
CA GLN A 113 -24.88 16.45 16.06
C GLN A 113 -25.10 16.66 17.55
N GLU A 114 -24.08 16.41 18.38
CA GLU A 114 -24.11 16.64 19.82
C GLU A 114 -24.01 18.13 20.21
N VAL A 115 -23.43 18.98 19.35
CA VAL A 115 -23.40 20.44 19.60
C VAL A 115 -24.82 21.01 19.60
N ASP A 116 -25.39 21.21 20.79
CA ASP A 116 -26.66 21.92 20.97
C ASP A 116 -26.46 23.43 20.78
N ILE A 117 -26.51 23.91 19.55
CA ILE A 117 -26.37 25.34 19.20
C ILE A 117 -27.48 26.18 19.86
N SER A 118 -28.62 25.58 20.21
CA SER A 118 -29.72 26.29 20.87
C SER A 118 -29.35 26.81 22.26
N ARG A 119 -28.32 26.24 22.91
CA ARG A 119 -27.85 26.65 24.23
C ARG A 119 -27.28 28.07 24.25
N TYR A 120 -26.63 28.50 23.16
CA TYR A 120 -26.09 29.86 23.02
C TYR A 120 -27.21 30.93 22.99
N ASN A 121 -28.45 30.50 22.73
CA ASN A 121 -29.62 31.37 22.68
C ASN A 121 -30.46 31.33 23.97
N ARG A 122 -30.09 30.50 24.97
CA ARG A 122 -30.80 30.44 26.26
C ARG A 122 -30.38 31.59 27.19
N ALA A 123 -31.26 31.96 28.11
CA ALA A 123 -31.03 33.00 29.12
C ALA A 123 -30.10 32.55 30.27
N ALA A 124 -29.96 31.24 30.48
CA ALA A 124 -29.08 30.67 31.50
C ALA A 124 -27.63 30.63 30.99
N ASP A 125 -26.68 31.00 31.86
CA ASP A 125 -25.25 31.09 31.57
C ASP A 125 -24.59 29.69 31.46
N PRO A 126 -24.18 29.23 30.26
CA PRO A 126 -23.48 27.97 29.99
C PRO A 126 -22.12 27.89 30.68
N LEU A 127 -21.53 29.02 31.11
CA LEU A 127 -20.27 29.01 31.87
C LEU A 127 -20.39 28.30 33.23
N THR A 128 -21.60 28.12 33.73
CA THR A 128 -21.86 27.30 34.93
C THR A 128 -21.76 25.79 34.67
N GLN A 129 -21.64 25.37 33.39
CA GLN A 129 -21.53 23.96 33.01
C GLN A 129 -20.07 23.63 32.66
N PRO A 130 -19.34 22.87 33.51
CA PRO A 130 -17.96 22.45 33.21
C PRO A 130 -17.83 21.61 31.92
N ALA A 131 -18.94 21.08 31.40
CA ALA A 131 -19.01 20.36 30.13
C ALA A 131 -18.66 21.23 28.91
N PHE A 132 -18.78 22.56 28.97
CA PHE A 132 -18.62 23.44 27.81
C PHE A 132 -17.17 23.48 27.29
N LEU A 133 -16.19 23.65 28.17
CA LEU A 133 -14.77 23.67 27.78
C LEU A 133 -14.29 22.29 27.34
N GLU A 134 -14.81 21.22 27.94
CA GLU A 134 -14.52 19.84 27.55
C GLU A 134 -15.03 19.54 26.14
N GLU A 135 -16.21 20.04 25.78
CA GLU A 135 -16.76 19.92 24.44
C GLU A 135 -15.91 20.66 23.40
N ILE A 136 -15.43 21.87 23.73
CA ILE A 136 -14.49 22.61 22.87
C ILE A 136 -13.23 21.78 22.61
N GLY A 137 -12.64 21.20 23.66
CA GLY A 137 -11.45 20.35 23.54
C GLY A 137 -11.69 19.08 22.70
N LYS A 138 -12.85 18.44 22.84
CA LYS A 138 -13.25 17.29 22.00
C LYS A 138 -13.35 17.68 20.54
N TRP A 139 -13.92 18.85 20.25
CA TRP A 139 -14.12 19.36 18.91
C TRP A 139 -12.79 19.71 18.23
N GLU A 140 -11.90 20.42 18.93
CA GLU A 140 -10.55 20.73 18.44
C GLU A 140 -9.73 19.47 18.18
N ALA A 141 -9.74 18.52 19.12
CA ALA A 141 -9.03 17.25 18.96
C ALA A 141 -9.55 16.45 17.77
N ALA A 142 -10.87 16.36 17.59
CA ALA A 142 -11.46 15.65 16.45
C ALA A 142 -11.18 16.35 15.11
N SER A 143 -11.25 17.68 15.08
CA SER A 143 -10.91 18.48 13.89
C SER A 143 -9.45 18.29 13.47
N LEU A 144 -8.53 18.24 14.44
CA LEU A 144 -7.12 17.94 14.18
C LEU A 144 -6.92 16.52 13.66
N GLN A 145 -7.55 15.53 14.30
CA GLN A 145 -7.49 14.13 13.84
C GLN A 145 -8.02 13.97 12.42
N LEU A 146 -9.10 14.66 12.07
CA LEU A 146 -9.67 14.65 10.73
C LEU A 146 -8.71 15.29 9.72
N SER A 147 -8.12 16.44 10.05
CA SER A 147 -7.13 17.09 9.19
C SER A 147 -5.88 16.21 8.97
N ASN A 148 -5.42 15.49 9.99
CA ASN A 148 -4.29 14.57 9.88
C ASN A 148 -4.62 13.35 9.03
N ALA A 149 -5.79 12.74 9.23
CA ALA A 149 -6.27 11.63 8.41
C ALA A 149 -6.45 12.06 6.94
N ALA A 150 -6.92 13.28 6.71
CA ALA A 150 -7.01 13.88 5.39
C ALA A 150 -5.60 14.08 4.76
N ALA A 151 -4.62 14.55 5.52
CA ALA A 151 -3.25 14.67 5.03
C ALA A 151 -2.61 13.31 4.66
N ALA A 152 -2.97 12.21 5.34
CA ALA A 152 -2.51 10.87 4.97
C ALA A 152 -2.98 10.45 3.56
N VAL A 153 -4.16 10.91 3.12
CA VAL A 153 -4.67 10.69 1.76
C VAL A 153 -3.84 11.45 0.72
N ASP A 154 -3.19 12.57 1.07
CA ASP A 154 -2.32 13.29 0.14
C ASP A 154 -1.12 12.45 -0.32
N LEU A 155 -0.73 11.44 0.47
CA LEU A 155 0.40 10.56 0.17
C LEU A 155 0.00 9.37 -0.72
N VAL A 156 -1.18 8.81 -0.52
CA VAL A 156 -1.59 7.54 -1.14
C VAL A 156 -2.75 7.69 -2.13
N GLY A 157 -3.47 8.81 -2.10
CA GLY A 157 -4.70 9.03 -2.85
C GLY A 157 -4.49 9.38 -4.33
N SER A 158 -5.47 9.05 -5.16
CA SER A 158 -5.51 9.49 -6.55
C SER A 158 -5.64 11.02 -6.66
N ALA A 159 -5.26 11.61 -7.80
CA ALA A 159 -5.38 13.05 -8.02
C ALA A 159 -6.78 13.64 -7.69
N PRO A 160 -7.91 13.04 -8.11
CA PRO A 160 -9.23 13.54 -7.73
C PRO A 160 -9.50 13.40 -6.22
N MET A 161 -9.01 12.32 -5.58
CA MET A 161 -9.14 12.14 -4.14
C MET A 161 -8.40 13.24 -3.38
N ARG A 162 -7.15 13.53 -3.75
CA ARG A 162 -6.33 14.59 -3.15
C ARG A 162 -6.99 15.97 -3.21
N LEU A 163 -7.56 16.33 -4.36
CA LEU A 163 -8.30 17.60 -4.51
C LEU A 163 -9.52 17.68 -3.56
N ARG A 164 -10.29 16.59 -3.45
CA ARG A 164 -11.45 16.55 -2.56
C ARG A 164 -11.04 16.54 -1.09
N THR A 165 -9.93 15.91 -0.76
CA THR A 165 -9.38 15.92 0.59
C THR A 165 -8.83 17.29 0.98
N LEU A 166 -8.23 18.04 0.05
CA LEU A 166 -7.86 19.43 0.27
C LEU A 166 -9.09 20.30 0.56
N ALA A 167 -10.15 20.18 -0.26
CA ALA A 167 -11.40 20.91 -0.03
C ALA A 167 -12.05 20.56 1.33
N LEU A 168 -11.95 19.30 1.78
CA LEU A 168 -12.37 18.89 3.11
C LEU A 168 -11.55 19.58 4.20
N ARG A 169 -10.23 19.67 4.06
CA ARG A 169 -9.35 20.36 5.03
C ARG A 169 -9.67 21.84 5.11
N GLU A 170 -9.89 22.50 3.98
CA GLU A 170 -10.30 23.90 3.92
C GLU A 170 -11.65 24.12 4.61
N ALA A 171 -12.64 23.27 4.32
CA ALA A 171 -13.96 23.34 4.97
C ALA A 171 -13.87 23.09 6.48
N ASN A 172 -13.05 22.14 6.92
CA ASN A 172 -12.81 21.85 8.34
C ASN A 172 -12.15 23.03 9.07
N ASN A 173 -11.12 23.63 8.46
CA ASN A 173 -10.46 24.81 9.01
C ASN A 173 -11.42 26.00 9.12
N ALA A 174 -12.23 26.23 8.08
CA ALA A 174 -13.24 27.28 8.10
C ALA A 174 -14.28 27.05 9.21
N LEU A 175 -14.76 25.82 9.38
CA LEU A 175 -15.72 25.46 10.43
C LEU A 175 -15.11 25.63 11.82
N SER A 176 -13.86 25.19 12.01
CA SER A 176 -13.12 25.35 13.28
C SER A 176 -12.94 26.82 13.65
N SER A 177 -12.58 27.66 12.68
CA SER A 177 -12.46 29.10 12.89
C SER A 177 -13.79 29.75 13.29
N ALA A 178 -14.91 29.34 12.68
CA ALA A 178 -16.23 29.87 13.05
C ALA A 178 -16.70 29.37 14.42
N TYR A 179 -16.38 28.13 14.78
CA TYR A 179 -16.64 27.62 16.12
C TYR A 179 -15.88 28.41 17.19
N ALA A 180 -14.58 28.65 16.97
CA ALA A 180 -13.76 29.48 17.85
C ALA A 180 -14.28 30.93 17.95
N ALA A 181 -14.73 31.51 16.82
CA ALA A 181 -15.33 32.84 16.80
C ALA A 181 -16.65 32.90 17.59
N LEU A 182 -17.53 31.91 17.41
CA LEU A 182 -18.77 31.78 18.17
C LEU A 182 -18.49 31.70 19.68
N ASN A 183 -17.53 30.86 20.08
CA ASN A 183 -17.14 30.73 21.49
C ASN A 183 -16.55 32.03 22.04
N THR A 184 -15.69 32.70 21.26
CA THR A 184 -15.08 33.96 21.69
C THR A 184 -16.12 35.05 21.89
N GLU A 185 -17.06 35.19 20.96
CA GLU A 185 -18.13 36.19 21.06
C GLU A 185 -19.03 35.89 22.26
N TYR A 186 -19.35 34.61 22.47
CA TYR A 186 -20.14 34.16 23.59
C TYR A 186 -19.48 34.43 24.95
N LEU A 187 -18.19 34.13 25.07
CA LEU A 187 -17.41 34.34 26.30
C LEU A 187 -17.18 35.83 26.59
N ARG A 188 -17.08 36.65 25.55
CA ARG A 188 -16.80 38.09 25.69
C ARG A 188 -18.04 38.90 26.03
N ASP A 189 -19.16 38.65 25.37
CA ASP A 189 -20.41 39.40 25.57
C ASP A 189 -21.64 38.49 25.38
N PRO A 190 -21.99 37.69 26.41
CA PRO A 190 -23.11 36.75 26.33
C PRO A 190 -24.48 37.45 26.20
N THR A 191 -24.53 38.77 26.46
CA THR A 191 -25.75 39.56 26.37
C THR A 191 -26.04 40.07 24.96
N ASN A 192 -25.03 40.09 24.07
CA ASN A 192 -25.16 40.56 22.70
C ASN A 192 -25.76 39.50 21.76
N ARG A 193 -27.07 39.31 21.88
CA ARG A 193 -27.81 38.28 21.14
C ARG A 193 -27.73 38.43 19.61
N GLU A 194 -27.64 39.65 19.09
CA GLU A 194 -27.55 39.89 17.65
C GLU A 194 -26.25 39.33 17.06
N LYS A 195 -25.12 39.57 17.74
CA LYS A 195 -23.82 39.07 17.30
C LYS A 195 -23.70 37.56 17.47
N ILE A 196 -24.21 37.01 18.57
CA ILE A 196 -24.27 35.56 18.79
C ILE A 196 -25.11 34.90 17.69
N ALA A 197 -26.27 35.46 17.35
CA ALA A 197 -27.11 34.96 16.26
C ALA A 197 -26.45 35.07 14.87
N ALA A 198 -25.64 36.10 14.63
CA ALA A 198 -24.83 36.20 13.42
C ALA A 198 -23.74 35.12 13.36
N ALA A 199 -23.02 34.89 14.46
CA ALA A 199 -22.00 33.86 14.56
C ALA A 199 -22.56 32.44 14.40
N ILE A 200 -23.75 32.18 14.96
CA ILE A 200 -24.49 30.92 14.75
C ILE A 200 -24.77 30.68 13.26
N ARG A 201 -25.28 31.70 12.55
CA ARG A 201 -25.57 31.58 11.11
C ARG A 201 -24.31 31.33 10.28
N ASP A 202 -23.19 31.96 10.62
CA ASP A 202 -21.90 31.71 9.95
C ASP A 202 -21.41 30.27 10.22
N PHE A 203 -21.52 29.80 11.46
CA PHE A 203 -21.19 28.42 11.83
C PHE A 203 -22.04 27.41 11.05
N ASP A 204 -23.36 27.58 11.00
CA ASP A 204 -24.26 26.68 10.27
C ASP A 204 -24.00 26.69 8.74
N SER A 205 -23.67 27.85 8.17
CA SER A 205 -23.26 27.97 6.77
C SER A 205 -22.00 27.13 6.48
N ARG A 206 -20.98 27.25 7.33
CA ARG A 206 -19.73 26.49 7.19
C ARG A 206 -19.91 25.01 7.49
N ARG A 207 -20.80 24.67 8.42
CA ARG A 207 -21.19 23.28 8.71
C ARG A 207 -21.81 22.64 7.47
N THR A 208 -22.67 23.37 6.78
CA THR A 208 -23.26 22.91 5.51
C THR A 208 -22.20 22.69 4.43
N ALA A 209 -21.22 23.59 4.30
CA ALA A 209 -20.09 23.40 3.39
C ALA A 209 -19.27 22.15 3.73
N MET A 210 -19.01 21.91 5.02
CA MET A 210 -18.31 20.72 5.52
C MET A 210 -19.09 19.43 5.25
N ILE A 211 -20.41 19.43 5.39
CA ILE A 211 -21.27 18.29 5.02
C ILE A 211 -21.11 17.98 3.52
N ARG A 212 -21.17 19.00 2.65
CA ARG A 212 -21.00 18.81 1.20
C ARG A 212 -19.63 18.24 0.85
N ALA A 213 -18.56 18.81 1.40
CA ALA A 213 -17.20 18.32 1.17
C ALA A 213 -17.03 16.85 1.58
N ARG A 214 -17.65 16.42 2.70
CA ARG A 214 -17.65 15.02 3.13
C ARG A 214 -18.41 14.11 2.17
N VAL A 215 -19.61 14.50 1.73
CA VAL A 215 -20.39 13.71 0.76
C VAL A 215 -19.60 13.52 -0.53
N ASP A 216 -19.05 14.61 -1.08
CA ASP A 216 -18.25 14.58 -2.29
C ASP A 216 -17.02 13.67 -2.16
N LEU A 217 -16.39 13.65 -0.98
CA LEU A 217 -15.24 12.80 -0.69
C LEU A 217 -15.62 11.32 -0.56
N ILE A 218 -16.77 11.01 0.05
CA ILE A 218 -17.29 9.64 0.14
C ILE A 218 -17.57 9.10 -1.26
N ASP A 219 -18.18 9.90 -2.13
CA ASP A 219 -18.47 9.50 -3.50
C ASP A 219 -17.19 9.32 -4.31
N ALA A 220 -16.19 10.21 -4.13
CA ALA A 220 -14.87 10.05 -4.73
C ALA A 220 -14.16 8.77 -4.23
N ALA A 221 -14.18 8.49 -2.93
CA ALA A 221 -13.57 7.29 -2.36
C ALA A 221 -14.23 6.00 -2.88
N ARG A 222 -15.56 6.00 -3.03
CA ARG A 222 -16.30 4.88 -3.62
C ARG A 222 -15.95 4.67 -5.09
N ALA A 223 -15.84 5.74 -5.87
CA ALA A 223 -15.43 5.66 -7.27
C ALA A 223 -13.99 5.16 -7.40
N ASP A 224 -13.08 5.67 -6.57
CA ASP A 224 -11.67 5.27 -6.55
C ASP A 224 -11.51 3.79 -6.15
N LEU A 225 -12.24 3.31 -5.16
CA LEU A 225 -12.24 1.89 -4.77
C LEU A 225 -12.98 0.99 -5.77
N GLY A 226 -14.06 1.48 -6.39
CA GLY A 226 -14.89 0.73 -7.33
C GLY A 226 -14.24 0.53 -8.70
N THR A 227 -13.51 1.53 -9.20
CA THR A 227 -12.73 1.41 -10.44
C THR A 227 -11.57 0.41 -10.32
N MET A 228 -11.06 0.20 -9.10
CA MET A 228 -10.02 -0.80 -8.80
C MET A 228 -10.53 -2.23 -8.60
N GLY A 229 -11.84 -2.46 -8.58
CA GLY A 229 -12.44 -3.81 -8.59
C GLY A 229 -12.52 -4.43 -9.98
N ASN A 230 -12.37 -3.63 -11.04
CA ASN A 230 -12.66 -4.01 -12.43
C ASN A 230 -11.42 -4.02 -13.35
N GLN A 231 -10.22 -3.80 -12.83
CA GLN A 231 -8.98 -3.94 -13.61
C GLN A 231 -8.38 -5.33 -13.37
N PRO A 232 -8.17 -6.14 -14.44
CA PRO A 232 -7.54 -7.44 -14.36
C PRO A 232 -6.04 -7.37 -14.01
#